data_AF-A0A5R9AGS2-F1
#
_entry.id   AF-A0A5R9AGS2-F1
#
_cell.length_a   1.000
_cell.length_b   1.000
_cell.length_c   1.000
_cell.angle_alpha   90.00
_cell.angle_beta   90.00
_cell.angle_gamma   90.00
#
_symmetry.space_group_name_H-M   'P 1'
#
loop_
_entity.id
_entity.type
_entity.pdbx_description
1 polymer ?
#
loop_
_entity_poly.entity_id
_entity_poly.type
_entity_poly.pdbx_seq_one_letter_code
_entity_poly.pdbx_strand_id
1 'polypeptide(L)'
;MVILTFGKRNFDCLVDKNDVIVYDAESQACILDRARLNMEKRFVFRHNNIEDCEQQLLRAQKITNKNKGATLLITEGVIGMCSDQGKLKEIVALKVNYKFLLLVDDAHGIGCMGKTGAGKGEAQGIQDGIDFHFGTFAKAFAGIGH
;
A
#
# COMPACT_ATOMS: atom_id res chain seq x y z
N MET A 1 -1.59 -8.45 -11.11
CA MET A 1 -2.09 -8.66 -9.73
C MET A 1 -1.38 -9.86 -9.11
N VAL A 2 -0.36 -9.63 -8.28
CA VAL A 2 0.25 -10.67 -7.45
C VAL A 2 -0.43 -10.61 -6.08
N ILE A 3 -1.33 -11.55 -5.81
CA ILE A 3 -1.91 -11.72 -4.48
C ILE A 3 -0.88 -12.49 -3.65
N LEU A 4 -0.25 -11.82 -2.68
CA LEU A 4 0.70 -12.46 -1.77
C LEU A 4 -0.08 -13.16 -0.65
N THR A 5 -0.51 -14.39 -0.89
CA THR A 5 -1.06 -15.25 0.16
C THR A 5 0.08 -15.85 0.98
N PHE A 6 0.10 -15.64 2.30
CA PHE A 6 1.18 -16.13 3.16
C PHE A 6 1.16 -17.65 3.31
N GLY A 7 1.92 -18.31 2.43
CA GLY A 7 2.65 -19.54 2.71
C GLY A 7 4.15 -19.28 2.65
N LYS A 8 4.78 -18.96 3.79
CA LYS A 8 6.25 -18.98 3.99
C LYS A 8 7.16 -18.23 2.99
N ARG A 9 6.85 -17.00 2.54
CA ARG A 9 7.85 -16.11 1.88
C ARG A 9 7.84 -14.70 2.48
N ASN A 10 9.04 -14.18 2.79
CA ASN A 10 9.27 -12.97 3.58
C ASN A 10 9.26 -11.69 2.72
N PHE A 11 8.84 -10.57 3.33
CA PHE A 11 8.77 -9.23 2.73
C PHE A 11 10.16 -8.67 2.35
N ASP A 12 11.25 -9.21 2.92
CA ASP A 12 12.64 -8.87 2.61
C ASP A 12 13.00 -9.06 1.12
N CYS A 13 12.16 -9.72 0.33
CA CYS A 13 12.36 -9.91 -1.10
C CYS A 13 11.80 -8.78 -1.98
N LEU A 14 11.03 -7.83 -1.43
CA LEU A 14 10.34 -6.78 -2.21
C LEU A 14 11.11 -5.46 -2.30
N VAL A 15 12.03 -5.20 -1.35
CA VAL A 15 12.76 -3.93 -1.26
C VAL A 15 14.25 -4.19 -0.97
N ASP A 16 15.13 -3.49 -1.69
CA ASP A 16 16.58 -3.51 -1.50
C ASP A 16 17.05 -2.21 -0.81
N LYS A 17 18.30 -2.14 -0.38
CA LYS A 17 18.94 -0.99 0.31
C LYS A 17 18.88 0.32 -0.47
N ASN A 18 18.67 0.26 -1.79
CA ASN A 18 18.61 1.44 -2.65
C ASN A 18 17.20 2.03 -2.75
N ASP A 19 16.19 1.27 -2.30
CA ASP A 19 14.79 1.62 -2.38
C ASP A 19 14.37 2.55 -1.24
N VAL A 20 13.24 3.20 -1.45
CA VAL A 20 12.64 4.14 -0.49
C VAL A 20 11.20 3.72 -0.24
N ILE A 21 10.79 3.77 1.03
CA ILE A 21 9.42 3.47 1.43
C ILE A 21 8.71 4.77 1.75
N VAL A 22 7.55 4.99 1.15
CA VAL A 22 6.60 6.05 1.52
C VAL A 22 5.38 5.36 2.11
N TYR A 23 4.88 5.80 3.26
CA TYR A 23 3.75 5.13 3.89
C TYR A 23 2.81 6.10 4.61
N ASP A 24 1.54 5.73 4.67
CA ASP A 24 0.52 6.47 5.39
C ASP A 24 0.72 6.35 6.91
N ALA A 25 0.62 7.47 7.64
CA ALA A 25 0.77 7.53 9.08
C ALA A 25 -0.16 6.57 9.85
N GLU A 26 -1.32 6.22 9.29
CA GLU A 26 -2.27 5.28 9.90
C GLU A 26 -2.13 3.84 9.41
N SER A 27 -1.19 3.56 8.49
CA SER A 27 -0.92 2.17 8.06
C SER A 27 -0.36 1.32 9.20
N GLN A 28 -0.90 0.11 9.35
CA GLN A 28 -0.57 -0.80 10.43
C GLN A 28 0.93 -1.14 10.47
N ALA A 29 1.54 -0.96 11.64
CA ALA A 29 2.97 -1.12 11.89
C ALA A 29 3.54 -2.50 11.48
N CYS A 30 2.70 -3.53 11.35
CA CYS A 30 3.11 -4.89 11.01
C CYS A 30 3.74 -5.00 9.60
N ILE A 31 3.39 -4.11 8.67
CA ILE A 31 4.00 -4.05 7.33
C ILE A 31 5.36 -3.35 7.40
N LEU A 32 5.48 -2.29 8.20
CA LEU A 32 6.70 -1.50 8.36
C LEU A 32 7.78 -2.20 9.19
N ASP A 33 7.37 -2.98 10.19
CA ASP A 33 8.24 -3.77 11.06
C ASP A 33 9.00 -4.86 10.29
N ARG A 34 8.45 -5.30 9.15
CA ARG A 34 9.10 -6.28 8.26
C ARG A 34 10.11 -5.66 7.29
N ALA A 35 10.15 -4.33 7.16
CA ALA A 35 11.09 -3.63 6.27
C ALA A 35 12.41 -3.21 6.96
N ARG A 36 12.97 -4.04 7.85
CA ARG A 36 14.10 -3.65 8.75
C ARG A 36 15.32 -3.10 8.02
N LEU A 37 15.50 -3.47 6.75
CA LEU A 37 16.65 -3.10 5.90
C LEU A 37 16.73 -1.60 5.54
N ASN A 38 15.63 -0.84 5.63
CA ASN A 38 15.54 0.53 5.08
C ASN A 38 15.07 1.60 6.06
N MET A 39 15.37 1.48 7.35
CA MET A 39 14.90 2.40 8.42
C MET A 39 15.17 3.90 8.11
N GLU A 40 16.31 4.23 7.50
CA GLU A 40 16.69 5.63 7.21
C GLU A 40 16.05 6.23 5.95
N LYS A 41 15.41 5.41 5.11
CA LYS A 41 14.81 5.81 3.83
C LYS A 41 13.29 5.62 3.84
N ARG A 42 12.67 6.02 4.94
CA ARG A 42 11.23 5.97 5.12
C ARG A 42 10.67 7.37 5.25
N PHE A 43 9.63 7.66 4.48
CA PHE A 43 8.87 8.89 4.58
C PHE A 43 7.44 8.58 4.95
N VAL A 44 6.96 9.22 6.00
CA VAL A 44 5.57 9.13 6.42
C VAL A 44 4.82 10.34 5.87
N PHE A 45 3.62 10.12 5.33
CA PHE A 45 2.69 11.20 5.01
C PHE A 45 1.46 11.11 5.90
N ARG A 46 0.84 12.27 6.19
CA ARG A 46 -0.37 12.33 7.00
C ARG A 46 -1.53 11.59 6.33
N HIS A 47 -2.30 10.85 7.12
CA HIS A 47 -3.41 10.07 6.63
C HIS A 47 -4.35 10.90 5.74
N ASN A 48 -4.71 10.34 4.57
CA ASN A 48 -5.61 10.95 3.59
C ASN A 48 -5.20 12.35 3.07
N ASN A 49 -3.94 12.76 3.28
CA ASN A 49 -3.38 14.02 2.78
C ASN A 49 -2.54 13.77 1.52
N ILE A 50 -3.14 14.03 0.36
CA ILE A 50 -2.51 13.81 -0.95
C ILE A 50 -1.37 14.78 -1.22
N GLU A 51 -1.47 16.03 -0.75
CA GLU A 51 -0.40 17.02 -0.92
C GLU A 51 0.86 16.59 -0.16
N ASP A 52 0.70 16.12 1.08
CA ASP A 52 1.81 15.61 1.88
C ASP A 52 2.39 14.32 1.29
N CYS A 53 1.52 13.43 0.79
CA CYS A 53 1.93 12.23 0.04
C CYS A 53 2.80 12.59 -1.16
N GLU A 54 2.39 13.57 -1.97
CA GLU A 54 3.17 14.07 -3.11
C GLU A 54 4.52 14.64 -2.67
N GLN A 55 4.56 15.43 -1.59
CA GLN A 55 5.82 15.95 -1.06
C GLN A 55 6.79 14.84 -0.62
N GLN A 56 6.28 13.77 0.00
CA GLN A 56 7.11 12.62 0.36
C GLN A 56 7.57 11.83 -0.86
N LEU A 57 6.72 11.68 -1.89
CA LEU A 57 7.11 11.06 -3.17
C LEU A 57 8.21 11.85 -3.88
N LEU A 58 8.14 13.18 -3.89
CA LEU A 58 9.20 14.06 -4.41
C LEU A 58 10.54 13.83 -3.71
N ARG A 59 10.53 13.70 -2.39
CA ARG A 59 11.74 13.40 -1.60
C ARG A 59 12.28 12.00 -1.91
N ALA A 60 11.38 11.02 -1.98
CA ALA A 60 11.73 9.64 -2.32
C ALA A 60 12.35 9.54 -3.71
N GLN A 61 11.77 10.21 -4.71
CA GLN A 61 12.24 10.20 -6.09
C GLN A 61 13.66 10.78 -6.22
N LYS A 62 13.99 11.82 -5.46
CA LYS A 62 15.36 12.38 -5.43
C LYS A 62 16.39 11.34 -4.97
N ILE A 63 16.03 10.54 -3.96
CA ILE A 63 16.90 9.50 -3.40
C ILE A 63 17.01 8.30 -4.35
N THR A 64 15.89 7.83 -4.90
CA THR A 64 15.86 6.67 -5.80
C THR A 64 16.55 6.97 -7.13
N ASN A 65 16.42 8.18 -7.68
CA ASN A 65 17.17 8.62 -8.86
C ASN A 65 18.68 8.59 -8.63
N LYS A 66 19.14 8.98 -7.43
CA LYS A 66 20.56 8.95 -7.07
C LYS A 66 21.08 7.53 -6.86
N ASN A 67 20.30 6.69 -6.18
CA ASN A 67 20.70 5.34 -5.79
C ASN A 67 20.35 4.26 -6.83
N LYS A 68 19.64 4.64 -7.91
CA LYS A 68 19.06 3.73 -8.92
C LYS A 68 18.12 2.68 -8.29
N GLY A 69 17.34 3.08 -7.29
CA GLY A 69 16.33 2.23 -6.63
C GLY A 69 14.90 2.53 -7.10
N ALA A 70 13.94 1.93 -6.43
CA ALA A 70 12.50 2.14 -6.62
C ALA A 70 11.83 2.73 -5.36
N THR A 71 10.65 3.32 -5.55
CA THR A 71 9.82 3.81 -4.44
C THR A 71 8.64 2.87 -4.26
N LEU A 72 8.43 2.39 -3.04
CA LEU A 72 7.25 1.63 -2.63
C LEU A 72 6.37 2.53 -1.77
N LEU A 73 5.14 2.80 -2.22
CA LEU A 73 4.12 3.49 -1.47
C LEU A 73 3.16 2.49 -0.82
N ILE A 74 2.93 2.65 0.48
CA ILE A 74 2.06 1.77 1.28
C ILE A 74 0.92 2.59 1.88
N THR A 75 -0.32 2.11 1.73
CA THR A 75 -1.51 2.73 2.32
C THR A 75 -2.60 1.68 2.57
N GLU A 76 -3.61 2.01 3.37
CA GLU A 76 -4.76 1.12 3.62
C GLU A 76 -5.98 1.54 2.79
N GLY A 77 -6.72 0.55 2.29
CA GLY A 77 -7.97 0.79 1.56
C GLY A 77 -9.14 1.14 2.48
N VAL A 78 -9.22 0.46 3.64
CA VAL A 78 -10.24 0.65 4.67
C VAL A 78 -9.58 0.55 6.03
N ILE A 79 -9.64 1.63 6.82
CA ILE A 79 -9.05 1.66 8.16
C ILE A 79 -10.07 1.10 9.16
N GLY A 80 -9.69 0.04 9.87
CA GLY A 80 -10.61 -0.87 10.56
C GLY A 80 -11.45 -0.31 11.73
N MET A 81 -11.39 0.98 12.06
CA MET A 81 -12.17 1.57 13.17
C MET A 81 -12.94 2.86 12.83
N CYS A 82 -12.49 3.64 11.86
CA CYS A 82 -13.24 4.77 11.34
C CYS A 82 -13.73 4.40 9.95
N SER A 83 -14.96 4.73 9.59
CA SER A 83 -15.48 4.59 8.22
C SER A 83 -14.75 5.48 7.19
N ASP A 84 -13.53 5.92 7.50
CA ASP A 84 -12.68 6.70 6.63
C ASP A 84 -12.06 5.79 5.56
N GLN A 85 -12.07 6.29 4.34
CA GLN A 85 -11.70 5.55 3.16
C GLN A 85 -10.44 6.17 2.58
N GLY A 86 -9.44 5.33 2.29
CA GLY A 86 -8.24 5.80 1.62
C GLY A 86 -8.56 6.48 0.28
N LYS A 87 -7.97 7.64 0.03
CA LYS A 87 -7.99 8.37 -1.25
C LYS A 87 -7.13 7.67 -2.32
N LEU A 88 -7.41 6.39 -2.58
CA LEU A 88 -6.60 5.54 -3.47
C LEU A 88 -6.63 6.03 -4.91
N LYS A 89 -7.77 6.57 -5.38
CA LYS A 89 -7.90 7.14 -6.71
C LYS A 89 -6.95 8.31 -6.92
N GLU A 90 -6.86 9.21 -5.95
CA GLU A 90 -5.96 10.35 -5.96
C GLU A 90 -4.51 9.89 -5.89
N ILE A 91 -4.18 8.89 -5.06
CA ILE A 91 -2.84 8.30 -5.00
C ILE A 91 -2.45 7.68 -6.35
N VAL A 92 -3.34 6.90 -6.98
CA VAL A 92 -3.07 6.31 -8.31
C VAL A 92 -2.87 7.39 -9.38
N ALA A 93 -3.59 8.52 -9.30
CA ALA A 93 -3.40 9.64 -10.23
C ALA A 93 -1.98 10.23 -10.16
N LEU A 94 -1.31 10.18 -8.99
CA LEU A 94 0.08 10.62 -8.84
C LEU A 94 1.07 9.78 -9.68
N LYS A 95 0.70 8.57 -10.12
CA LYS A 95 1.54 7.73 -10.99
C LYS A 95 1.85 8.36 -12.35
N VAL A 96 1.06 9.36 -12.78
CA VAL A 96 1.33 10.13 -14.00
C VAL A 96 2.64 10.92 -13.88
N ASN A 97 2.92 11.44 -12.69
CA ASN A 97 4.07 12.33 -12.44
C ASN A 97 5.22 11.62 -11.71
N TYR A 98 4.92 10.59 -10.92
CA TYR A 98 5.88 9.91 -10.08
C TYR A 98 5.92 8.41 -10.38
N LYS A 99 7.13 7.84 -10.41
CA LYS A 99 7.32 6.40 -10.56
C LYS A 99 7.39 5.75 -9.17
N PHE A 100 6.35 5.01 -8.81
CA PHE A 100 6.31 4.23 -7.59
C PHE A 100 5.44 2.97 -7.76
N LEU A 101 5.73 1.97 -6.94
CA LEU A 101 4.89 0.80 -6.74
C LEU A 101 3.90 1.10 -5.62
N LEU A 102 2.65 0.72 -5.78
CA LEU A 102 1.58 0.90 -4.82
C LEU A 102 1.20 -0.44 -4.19
N LEU A 103 1.37 -0.53 -2.87
CA LEU A 103 0.88 -1.61 -2.03
C LEU A 103 -0.30 -1.09 -1.20
N VAL A 104 -1.47 -1.71 -1.38
CA VAL A 104 -2.68 -1.39 -0.62
C VAL A 104 -3.00 -2.53 0.33
N ASP A 105 -3.07 -2.26 1.63
CA ASP A 105 -3.68 -3.18 2.59
C ASP A 105 -5.19 -2.98 2.63
N ASP A 106 -5.92 -3.97 2.14
CA ASP A 106 -7.37 -3.95 2.01
C ASP A 106 -8.01 -5.13 2.76
N ALA A 107 -7.42 -5.52 3.90
CA ALA A 107 -7.94 -6.59 4.74
C ALA A 107 -9.41 -6.39 5.20
N HIS A 108 -9.89 -5.15 5.21
CA HIS A 108 -11.25 -4.79 5.62
C HIS A 108 -12.21 -4.50 4.44
N GLY A 109 -11.71 -4.21 3.24
CA GLY A 109 -12.55 -3.99 2.06
C GLY A 109 -12.80 -5.26 1.25
N ILE A 110 -11.84 -6.20 1.21
CA ILE A 110 -12.01 -7.49 0.51
C ILE A 110 -13.16 -8.27 1.17
N GLY A 111 -14.14 -8.68 0.36
CA GLY A 111 -15.37 -9.36 0.76
C GLY A 111 -16.55 -8.44 1.07
N CYS A 112 -16.32 -7.12 1.22
CA CYS A 112 -17.33 -6.15 1.64
C CYS A 112 -17.55 -5.00 0.64
N MET A 113 -16.55 -4.67 -0.20
CA MET A 113 -16.58 -3.52 -1.10
C MET A 113 -16.30 -3.90 -2.56
N GLY A 114 -16.86 -3.13 -3.49
CA GLY A 114 -16.79 -3.40 -4.92
C GLY A 114 -17.93 -4.31 -5.39
N LYS A 115 -18.18 -4.35 -6.70
CA LYS A 115 -19.30 -5.12 -7.27
C LYS A 115 -19.15 -6.62 -7.06
N THR A 116 -17.92 -7.11 -7.00
CA THR A 116 -17.60 -8.52 -6.80
C THR A 116 -17.05 -8.81 -5.40
N GLY A 117 -16.95 -7.80 -4.54
CA GLY A 117 -16.28 -7.92 -3.25
C GLY A 117 -14.75 -7.93 -3.37
N ALA A 118 -14.17 -7.55 -4.52
CA ALA A 118 -12.73 -7.55 -4.73
C ALA A 118 -11.99 -6.46 -3.91
N GLY A 119 -12.73 -5.57 -3.26
CA GLY A 119 -12.21 -4.57 -2.33
C GLY A 119 -12.34 -3.14 -2.83
N LYS A 120 -11.58 -2.25 -2.18
CA LYS A 120 -11.57 -0.81 -2.40
C LYS A 120 -11.10 -0.41 -3.78
N GLY A 121 -10.11 -1.13 -4.32
CA GLY A 121 -9.59 -0.90 -5.68
C GLY A 121 -10.68 -1.04 -6.74
N GLU A 122 -11.53 -2.07 -6.62
CA GLU A 122 -12.69 -2.26 -7.47
C GLU A 122 -13.78 -1.19 -7.20
N ALA A 123 -14.04 -0.89 -5.93
CA ALA A 123 -15.05 0.11 -5.56
C ALA A 123 -14.74 1.52 -6.11
N GLN A 124 -13.47 1.90 -6.18
CA GLN A 124 -13.02 3.19 -6.72
C GLN A 124 -12.64 3.13 -8.21
N GLY A 125 -12.71 1.96 -8.85
CA GLY A 125 -12.37 1.77 -10.27
C GLY A 125 -10.88 1.96 -10.59
N ILE A 126 -9.99 1.66 -9.63
CA ILE A 126 -8.54 1.86 -9.73
C ILE A 126 -7.73 0.58 -9.54
N GLN A 127 -8.38 -0.57 -9.68
CA GLN A 127 -7.78 -1.89 -9.49
C GLN A 127 -6.47 -2.06 -10.29
N ASP A 128 -6.44 -1.59 -11.54
CA ASP A 128 -5.25 -1.67 -12.41
C ASP A 128 -4.11 -0.74 -11.97
N GLY A 129 -4.40 0.25 -11.13
CA GLY A 129 -3.43 1.16 -10.55
C GLY A 129 -2.72 0.61 -9.31
N ILE A 130 -3.17 -0.53 -8.76
CA ILE A 130 -2.58 -1.15 -7.57
C ILE A 130 -1.64 -2.27 -7.99
N ASP A 131 -0.37 -2.19 -7.60
CA ASP A 131 0.63 -3.20 -7.97
C ASP A 131 0.55 -4.43 -7.07
N PHE A 132 0.35 -4.18 -5.77
CA PHE A 132 0.26 -5.21 -4.74
C PHE A 132 -0.98 -5.00 -3.88
N HIS A 133 -1.84 -6.02 -3.81
CA HIS A 133 -2.91 -6.09 -2.83
C HIS A 133 -2.45 -6.94 -1.65
N PHE A 134 -2.47 -6.33 -0.47
CA PHE A 134 -2.32 -7.01 0.79
C PHE A 134 -3.71 -7.21 1.38
N GLY A 135 -4.05 -8.46 1.70
CA GLY A 135 -5.36 -8.81 2.24
C GLY A 135 -5.19 -9.99 3.15
N THR A 136 -5.53 -9.83 4.42
CA THR A 136 -5.46 -10.96 5.35
C THR A 136 -6.68 -11.85 5.08
N PHE A 137 -6.48 -12.98 4.40
CA PHE A 137 -7.48 -14.04 4.19
C PHE A 137 -8.15 -14.54 5.49
N ALA A 138 -7.68 -14.12 6.67
CA ALA A 138 -8.21 -14.52 7.97
C ALA A 138 -9.58 -13.90 8.33
N LYS A 139 -9.97 -12.74 7.77
CA LYS A 139 -11.27 -12.11 8.11
C LYS A 139 -12.36 -12.33 7.06
N ALA A 140 -12.01 -12.42 5.77
CA ALA A 140 -12.99 -12.62 4.70
C ALA A 140 -13.62 -14.03 4.68
N PHE A 141 -12.97 -15.03 5.30
CA PHE A 141 -13.45 -16.42 5.32
C PHE A 141 -14.05 -16.89 6.65
N ALA A 142 -14.43 -15.98 7.56
CA ALA A 142 -15.21 -16.34 8.75
C ALA A 142 -16.68 -16.77 8.43
N GLY A 143 -16.96 -17.16 7.19
CA GLY A 143 -18.26 -17.65 6.72
C GLY A 143 -18.22 -18.97 5.94
N ILE A 144 -17.07 -19.64 5.78
CA ILE A 144 -17.02 -21.00 5.20
C ILE A 144 -16.10 -21.87 6.06
N GLY A 145 -16.65 -22.32 7.18
CA GLY A 145 -16.15 -23.44 7.96
C GLY A 145 -17.38 -24.24 8.37
N HIS A 146 -17.55 -25.40 7.74
CA HIS A 146 -18.64 -26.33 7.97
C HIS A 146 -18.48 -27.07 9.31
#